data_AF-A0A2M7C570-F1
#
_entry.id   AF-A0A2M7C570-F1
#
_cell.length_a   1.000
_cell.length_b   1.000
_cell.length_c   1.000
_cell.angle_alpha   90.00
_cell.angle_beta   90.00
_cell.angle_gamma   90.00
#
_symmetry.space_group_name_H-M   'P 1'
#
loop_
_entity.id
_entity.type
_entity.pdbx_description
1 polymer ?
#
loop_
_entity_poly.entity_id
_entity_poly.type
_entity_poly.pdbx_seq_one_letter_code
_entity_poly.pdbx_strand_id
1 'polypeptide(L)'
;METKTKKAIKDLPKVERPREKLMQYGPGKLSNSELLAILLRSGRKGENVVELAEIKRAVISVGSLNANLVHPREVFEPAIKNLAASVIVAHNHPSGALEPSEDDLEITKRLVEAGQILEIEVADHVIVTKDNYFSFKEKGLV
;
A
#
# COMPACT_ATOMS: atom_id res chain seq x y z
N MET A 1 -14.97 1.89 17.63
CA MET A 1 -13.89 2.89 17.75
C MET A 1 -14.20 4.00 16.77
N GLU A 2 -14.44 5.22 17.25
CA GLU A 2 -14.71 6.38 16.38
C GLU A 2 -13.47 6.67 15.51
N THR A 3 -13.64 6.61 14.20
CA THR A 3 -12.64 7.16 13.27
C THR A 3 -12.62 8.67 13.49
N LYS A 4 -11.61 9.19 14.21
CA LYS A 4 -11.37 10.65 14.26
C LYS A 4 -11.23 11.14 12.83
N THR A 5 -12.23 11.84 12.32
CA THR A 5 -12.20 12.50 11.02
C THR A 5 -11.03 13.48 11.03
N LYS A 6 -9.96 13.17 10.31
CA LYS A 6 -8.78 14.04 10.22
C LYS A 6 -9.17 15.34 9.48
N LYS A 7 -8.56 16.46 9.87
CA LYS A 7 -8.90 17.81 9.38
C LYS A 7 -8.88 17.88 7.85
N ALA A 8 -9.78 18.67 7.27
CA ALA A 8 -9.77 18.91 5.83
C ALA A 8 -8.57 19.80 5.45
N ILE A 9 -8.06 19.70 4.22
CA ILE A 9 -6.92 20.54 3.76
C ILE A 9 -7.21 22.05 3.92
N LYS A 10 -8.47 22.46 3.76
CA LYS A 10 -8.91 23.85 3.97
C LYS A 10 -8.77 24.33 5.42
N ASP A 11 -8.61 23.41 6.38
CA ASP A 11 -8.44 23.72 7.80
C ASP A 11 -6.95 23.84 8.19
N LEU A 12 -6.03 23.51 7.27
CA LEU A 12 -4.60 23.73 7.47
C LEU A 12 -4.23 25.21 7.26
N PRO A 13 -3.18 25.72 7.93
CA PRO A 13 -2.56 26.99 7.57
C PRO A 13 -2.25 27.05 6.07
N LYS A 14 -2.51 28.19 5.42
CA LYS A 14 -2.32 28.32 3.95
C LYS A 14 -0.94 27.88 3.50
N VAL A 15 0.11 28.25 4.23
CA VAL A 15 1.51 27.88 3.98
C VAL A 15 1.74 26.35 3.95
N GLU A 16 0.94 25.58 4.67
CA GLU A 16 1.06 24.12 4.76
C GLU A 16 0.21 23.38 3.72
N ARG A 17 -0.68 24.08 3.00
CA ARG A 17 -1.53 23.45 1.99
C ARG A 17 -0.71 23.16 0.73
N PRO A 18 -0.87 21.99 0.09
CA PRO A 18 -0.01 21.60 -1.03
C PRO A 18 0.05 22.62 -2.17
N ARG A 19 -1.09 23.21 -2.59
CA ARG A 19 -1.11 24.16 -3.72
C ARG A 19 -0.42 25.48 -3.38
N GLU A 20 -0.72 26.03 -2.22
CA GLU A 20 -0.13 27.27 -1.73
C GLU A 20 1.38 27.10 -1.45
N LYS A 21 1.78 25.96 -0.87
CA LYS A 21 3.18 25.58 -0.68
C LYS A 21 3.93 25.45 -2.01
N LEU A 22 3.30 24.86 -3.04
CA LEU A 22 3.84 24.81 -4.41
C LEU A 22 4.03 26.21 -5.00
N MET A 23 3.04 27.09 -4.85
CA MET A 23 3.13 28.47 -5.36
C MET A 23 4.22 29.28 -4.64
N GLN A 24 4.42 29.05 -3.35
CA GLN A 24 5.35 29.84 -2.53
C GLN A 24 6.79 29.33 -2.62
N TYR A 25 7.00 28.01 -2.64
CA TYR A 25 8.33 27.42 -2.48
C TYR A 25 8.78 26.51 -3.63
N GLY A 26 7.90 26.28 -4.61
CA GLY A 26 8.17 25.41 -5.77
C GLY A 26 8.10 23.90 -5.44
N PRO A 27 8.15 23.05 -6.48
CA PRO A 27 7.88 21.61 -6.35
C PRO A 27 8.89 20.87 -5.47
N GLY A 28 10.14 21.34 -5.38
CA GLY A 28 11.20 20.72 -4.57
C GLY A 28 10.99 20.78 -3.05
N LYS A 29 9.95 21.48 -2.57
CA LYS A 29 9.55 21.51 -1.14
C LYS A 29 8.33 20.64 -0.83
N LEU A 30 7.79 19.93 -1.81
CA LEU A 30 6.66 19.04 -1.66
C LEU A 30 7.12 17.59 -1.58
N SER A 31 6.43 16.77 -0.78
CA SER A 31 6.56 15.32 -0.85
C SER A 31 5.87 14.77 -2.11
N ASN A 32 6.20 13.54 -2.51
CA ASN A 32 5.51 12.87 -3.62
C ASN A 32 3.99 12.79 -3.39
N SER A 33 3.56 12.57 -2.15
CA SER A 33 2.16 12.56 -1.77
C SER A 33 1.52 13.95 -1.88
N GLU A 34 2.22 15.02 -1.50
CA GLU A 34 1.72 16.38 -1.68
C GLU A 34 1.62 16.76 -3.17
N LEU A 35 2.58 16.35 -4.01
CA LEU A 35 2.53 16.56 -5.46
C LEU A 35 1.35 15.82 -6.10
N LEU A 36 1.17 14.53 -5.77
CA LEU A 36 0.05 13.74 -6.26
C LEU A 36 -1.28 14.30 -5.74
N ALA A 37 -1.33 14.81 -4.50
CA ALA A 37 -2.52 15.42 -3.94
C ALA A 37 -2.99 16.68 -4.70
N ILE A 38 -2.05 17.44 -5.27
CA ILE A 38 -2.40 18.60 -6.13
C ILE A 38 -3.14 18.15 -7.39
N LEU A 39 -2.70 17.03 -7.98
CA LEU A 39 -3.32 16.42 -9.17
C LEU A 39 -4.70 15.85 -8.85
N LEU A 40 -4.85 15.18 -7.71
CA LEU A 40 -6.11 14.56 -7.27
C LEU A 40 -7.17 15.59 -6.85
N ARG A 41 -6.77 16.81 -6.50
CA ARG A 41 -7.60 18.01 -6.18
C ARG A 41 -8.52 17.91 -4.96
N SER A 42 -9.13 16.77 -4.69
CA SER A 42 -10.09 16.55 -3.61
C SER A 42 -9.89 15.19 -2.96
N GLY A 43 -10.10 15.12 -1.65
CA GLY A 43 -10.14 13.87 -0.91
C GLY A 43 -11.50 13.18 -1.03
N ARG A 44 -11.73 12.19 -0.17
CA ARG A 44 -13.00 11.45 -0.09
C ARG A 44 -13.57 11.52 1.33
N LYS A 45 -14.80 11.05 1.52
CA LYS A 45 -15.43 11.04 2.84
C LYS A 45 -14.56 10.26 3.83
N GLY A 46 -14.00 10.95 4.82
CA GLY A 46 -13.14 10.37 5.85
C GLY A 46 -11.63 10.48 5.63
N GLU A 47 -11.16 10.93 4.45
CA GLU A 47 -9.73 11.07 4.13
C GLU A 47 -9.44 12.31 3.29
N ASN A 48 -8.41 13.07 3.65
CA ASN A 48 -7.99 14.23 2.86
C ASN A 48 -7.13 13.81 1.65
N VAL A 49 -6.91 14.73 0.72
CA VAL A 49 -6.25 14.43 -0.57
C VAL A 49 -4.76 14.08 -0.44
N VAL A 50 -4.08 14.54 0.61
CA VAL A 50 -2.68 14.18 0.88
C VAL A 50 -2.61 12.74 1.38
N GLU A 51 -3.52 12.36 2.28
CA GLU A 51 -3.62 10.99 2.76
C GLU A 51 -4.03 10.00 1.67
N LEU A 52 -4.87 10.43 0.72
CA LEU A 52 -5.20 9.62 -0.46
C LEU A 52 -3.96 9.33 -1.33
N ALA A 53 -3.01 10.25 -1.33
CA ALA A 53 -1.76 10.16 -2.08
C ALA A 53 -0.61 9.48 -1.31
N GLU A 54 -0.85 8.99 -0.09
CA GLU A 54 0.12 8.25 0.71
C GLU A 54 -0.01 6.74 0.51
N ILE A 55 1.09 6.02 0.74
CA ILE A 55 1.10 4.55 0.77
C ILE A 55 0.20 4.07 1.93
N LYS A 56 -0.88 3.37 1.58
CA LYS A 56 -1.80 2.76 2.54
C LYS A 56 -1.28 1.40 2.99
N ARG A 57 -1.41 1.10 4.28
CA ARG A 57 -1.11 -0.22 4.85
C ARG A 57 -2.40 -0.89 5.31
N ALA A 58 -2.56 -2.17 5.01
CA ALA A 58 -3.65 -3.00 5.50
C ALA A 58 -3.08 -4.32 6.01
N VAL A 59 -3.55 -4.76 7.18
CA VAL A 59 -3.23 -6.09 7.71
C VAL A 59 -4.29 -7.06 7.18
N ILE A 60 -3.88 -8.00 6.34
CA ILE A 60 -4.80 -8.93 5.68
C ILE A 60 -5.10 -10.14 6.57
N SER A 61 -4.06 -10.67 7.22
CA SER A 61 -4.18 -11.80 8.14
C SER A 61 -3.23 -11.61 9.31
N VAL A 62 -3.66 -12.06 10.49
CA VAL A 62 -2.82 -12.17 11.68
C VAL A 62 -2.89 -13.60 12.14
N GLY A 63 -1.80 -14.36 11.96
CA GLY A 63 -1.55 -15.67 12.56
C GLY A 63 -2.72 -16.65 12.54
N SER A 64 -2.74 -17.56 11.57
CA SER A 64 -3.49 -18.82 11.68
C SER A 64 -2.51 -19.99 11.78
N LEU A 65 -2.92 -21.06 12.46
CA LEU A 65 -2.19 -22.34 12.49
C LEU A 65 -2.00 -22.97 11.09
N ASN A 66 -2.70 -22.47 10.06
CA ASN A 66 -2.63 -22.94 8.69
C ASN A 66 -2.22 -21.82 7.73
N ALA A 67 -1.18 -22.06 6.93
CA ALA A 67 -0.64 -21.16 5.90
C ALA A 67 -1.61 -20.88 4.73
N ASN A 68 -2.77 -21.54 4.69
CA ASN A 68 -3.65 -21.60 3.52
C ASN A 68 -4.86 -20.63 3.55
N LEU A 69 -4.81 -19.56 4.34
CA LEU A 69 -5.99 -18.72 4.65
C LEU A 69 -6.09 -17.38 3.93
N VAL A 70 -5.03 -16.92 3.23
CA VAL A 70 -5.09 -15.62 2.54
C VAL A 70 -5.66 -15.80 1.14
N HIS A 71 -6.82 -15.20 0.87
CA HIS A 71 -7.45 -15.25 -0.46
C HIS A 71 -7.21 -13.94 -1.22
N PRO A 72 -7.01 -13.93 -2.56
CA PRO A 72 -6.84 -12.69 -3.33
C PRO A 72 -7.92 -11.64 -3.08
N ARG A 73 -9.19 -12.06 -2.92
CA ARG A 73 -10.29 -11.15 -2.57
C ARG A 73 -10.03 -10.33 -1.31
N GLU A 74 -9.31 -10.86 -0.32
CA GLU A 74 -9.01 -10.18 0.93
C GLU A 74 -7.81 -9.24 0.77
N VAL A 75 -6.82 -9.62 -0.05
CA VAL A 75 -5.66 -8.78 -0.39
C VAL A 75 -6.07 -7.56 -1.23
N PHE A 76 -6.94 -7.77 -2.23
CA PHE A 76 -7.32 -6.71 -3.17
C PHE A 76 -8.51 -5.87 -2.71
N GLU A 77 -9.31 -6.31 -1.74
CA GLU A 77 -10.39 -5.49 -1.16
C GLU A 77 -9.90 -4.11 -0.68
N PRO A 78 -8.81 -4.00 0.11
CA PRO A 78 -8.29 -2.69 0.50
C PRO A 78 -7.66 -1.96 -0.69
N ALA A 79 -7.03 -2.66 -1.64
CA ALA A 79 -6.44 -2.03 -2.83
C ALA A 79 -7.51 -1.33 -3.68
N ILE A 80 -8.60 -2.04 -3.99
CA ILE A 80 -9.77 -1.52 -4.73
C ILE A 80 -10.41 -0.38 -3.95
N LYS A 81 -10.64 -0.56 -2.64
CA LYS A 81 -11.19 0.51 -1.80
C LYS A 81 -10.32 1.76 -1.85
N ASN A 82 -9.00 1.64 -1.94
CA ASN A 82 -8.07 2.76 -1.98
C ASN A 82 -7.71 3.24 -3.38
N LEU A 83 -8.30 2.67 -4.45
CA LEU A 83 -7.94 2.97 -5.84
C LEU A 83 -6.43 2.82 -6.10
N ALA A 84 -5.81 1.80 -5.50
CA ALA A 84 -4.39 1.54 -5.64
C ALA A 84 -4.08 1.08 -7.07
N ALA A 85 -3.06 1.67 -7.69
CA ALA A 85 -2.54 1.21 -8.99
C ALA A 85 -1.72 -0.09 -8.86
N SER A 86 -1.13 -0.31 -7.69
CA SER A 86 -0.31 -1.48 -7.39
C SER A 86 -0.33 -1.79 -5.89
N VAL A 87 0.03 -3.03 -5.55
CA VAL A 87 0.21 -3.50 -4.17
C VAL A 87 1.58 -4.12 -3.97
N ILE A 88 2.11 -4.01 -2.76
CA ILE A 88 3.21 -4.84 -2.27
C ILE A 88 2.64 -5.68 -1.14
N VAL A 89 2.81 -6.99 -1.23
CA VAL A 89 2.39 -7.91 -0.18
C VAL A 89 3.61 -8.27 0.66
N ALA A 90 3.43 -8.39 1.97
CA ALA A 90 4.50 -8.84 2.83
C ALA A 90 3.99 -9.72 3.96
N HIS A 91 4.75 -10.76 4.30
CA HIS A 91 4.54 -11.55 5.49
C HIS A 91 5.85 -11.82 6.20
N ASN A 92 5.75 -12.17 7.48
CA ASN A 92 6.88 -12.51 8.30
C ASN A 92 7.07 -14.02 8.38
N HIS A 93 8.32 -14.49 8.39
CA HIS A 93 8.68 -15.86 8.76
C HIS A 93 9.25 -15.89 10.18
N PRO A 94 8.45 -16.27 11.21
CA PRO A 94 8.94 -16.36 12.59
C PRO A 94 10.07 -17.39 12.76
N SER A 95 10.14 -18.38 11.87
CA SER A 95 11.21 -19.38 11.83
C SER A 95 12.58 -18.79 11.47
N GLY A 96 12.61 -17.62 10.84
CA GLY A 96 13.83 -16.98 10.36
C GLY A 96 14.32 -17.46 9.00
N ALA A 97 13.65 -18.42 8.36
CA ALA A 97 13.94 -18.83 6.98
C ALA A 97 13.52 -17.74 5.99
N LEU A 98 14.38 -17.39 5.03
CA LEU A 98 14.08 -16.38 4.01
C LEU A 98 13.44 -16.97 2.76
N GLU A 99 13.67 -18.25 2.56
CA GLU A 99 13.27 -18.99 1.40
C GLU A 99 11.75 -19.18 1.43
N PRO A 100 11.05 -18.87 0.33
CA PRO A 100 9.61 -19.07 0.25
C PRO A 100 9.27 -20.56 0.33
N SER A 101 8.20 -20.87 1.04
CA SER A 101 7.56 -22.18 1.01
C SER A 101 6.82 -22.40 -0.32
N GLU A 102 6.40 -23.65 -0.59
CA GLU A 102 5.55 -23.94 -1.76
C GLU A 102 4.22 -23.16 -1.69
N ASP A 103 3.64 -23.02 -0.49
CA ASP A 103 2.44 -22.23 -0.26
C ASP A 103 2.65 -20.75 -0.60
N ASP A 104 3.81 -20.19 -0.26
CA ASP A 104 4.18 -18.80 -0.59
C ASP A 104 4.26 -18.60 -2.11
N LEU A 105 4.84 -19.55 -2.83
CA LEU A 105 4.92 -19.51 -4.29
C LEU A 105 3.52 -19.60 -4.91
N GLU A 106 2.67 -20.51 -4.43
CA GLU A 106 1.32 -20.70 -4.93
C GLU A 106 0.45 -19.45 -4.70
N ILE A 107 0.46 -18.89 -3.49
CA ILE A 107 -0.33 -17.69 -3.21
C ILE A 107 0.16 -16.49 -4.02
N THR A 108 1.48 -16.33 -4.18
CA THR A 108 2.03 -15.23 -5.00
C THR A 108 1.51 -15.32 -6.42
N LYS A 109 1.57 -16.52 -7.02
CA LYS A 109 1.06 -16.74 -8.38
C LYS A 109 -0.42 -16.37 -8.49
N ARG A 110 -1.26 -16.83 -7.55
CA ARG A 110 -2.70 -16.50 -7.53
C ARG A 110 -2.97 -15.01 -7.38
N LEU A 111 -2.14 -14.31 -6.60
CA LEU A 111 -2.25 -12.86 -6.43
C LEU A 111 -1.86 -12.11 -7.70
N VAL A 112 -0.81 -12.52 -8.39
CA VAL A 112 -0.39 -11.94 -9.67
C VAL A 112 -1.47 -12.10 -10.73
N GLU A 113 -2.01 -13.32 -10.87
CA GLU A 113 -3.12 -13.60 -11.80
C GLU A 113 -4.36 -12.75 -11.49
N ALA A 114 -4.73 -12.63 -10.21
CA ALA A 114 -5.85 -11.79 -9.79
C ALA A 114 -5.57 -10.29 -10.03
N GLY A 115 -4.34 -9.84 -9.79
CA GLY A 115 -3.91 -8.46 -10.04
C GLY A 115 -4.00 -8.08 -11.51
N GLN A 116 -3.66 -9.00 -12.42
CA GLN A 116 -3.83 -8.82 -13.87
C GLN A 116 -5.30 -8.62 -14.26
N ILE A 117 -6.21 -9.41 -13.69
CA ILE A 117 -7.66 -9.29 -13.96
C ILE A 117 -8.22 -7.96 -13.43
N LEU A 118 -7.74 -7.53 -12.26
CA LEU A 118 -8.21 -6.32 -11.59
C LEU A 118 -7.51 -5.04 -12.07
N GLU A 119 -6.50 -5.16 -12.94
CA GLU A 119 -5.60 -4.07 -13.34
C GLU A 119 -4.92 -3.39 -12.13
N ILE A 120 -4.55 -4.19 -11.13
CA ILE A 120 -3.79 -3.76 -9.94
C ILE A 120 -2.53 -4.62 -9.86
N GLU A 121 -1.37 -4.04 -10.20
CA GLU A 121 -0.09 -4.75 -10.25
C GLU A 121 0.33 -5.25 -8.86
N VAL A 122 0.76 -6.51 -8.75
CA VAL A 122 1.53 -6.98 -7.59
C VAL A 122 2.99 -6.59 -7.81
N ALA A 123 3.37 -5.42 -7.30
CA ALA A 123 4.66 -4.82 -7.58
C ALA A 123 5.82 -5.58 -6.92
N ASP A 124 5.57 -6.24 -5.79
CA ASP A 124 6.47 -7.18 -5.12
C ASP A 124 5.72 -8.04 -4.08
N HIS A 125 6.29 -9.18 -3.73
CA HIS A 125 5.97 -9.95 -2.53
C HIS A 125 7.23 -10.10 -1.68
N VAL A 126 7.17 -9.65 -0.42
CA VAL A 126 8.33 -9.57 0.46
C VAL A 126 8.15 -10.47 1.70
N ILE A 127 9.06 -11.42 1.87
CA ILE A 127 9.18 -12.19 3.11
C ILE A 127 10.17 -11.48 4.02
N VAL A 128 9.76 -11.19 5.26
CA VAL A 128 10.58 -10.45 6.22
C VAL A 128 10.96 -11.35 7.39
N THR A 129 12.25 -11.34 7.75
CA THR A 129 12.76 -11.94 8.98
C THR A 129 13.34 -10.85 9.89
N LYS A 130 13.93 -11.23 11.02
CA LYS A 130 14.46 -10.28 12.00
C LYS A 130 15.52 -9.34 11.42
N ASP A 131 16.42 -9.90 10.61
CA ASP A 131 17.63 -9.21 10.16
C ASP A 131 17.75 -9.14 8.64
N ASN A 132 16.79 -9.70 7.88
CA ASN A 132 16.87 -9.79 6.42
C ASN A 132 15.49 -9.91 5.75
N TYR A 133 15.45 -9.89 4.42
CA TYR A 133 14.24 -10.05 3.62
C TYR A 133 14.48 -10.86 2.34
N PHE A 134 13.42 -11.38 1.75
CA PHE A 134 13.39 -11.96 0.41
C PHE A 134 12.36 -11.20 -0.43
N SER A 135 12.78 -10.65 -1.56
CA SER A 135 11.90 -10.00 -2.55
C SER A 135 11.69 -10.95 -3.73
N PHE A 136 10.43 -11.26 -4.03
CA PHE A 136 10.09 -12.06 -5.21
C PHE A 136 10.47 -11.32 -6.50
N LYS A 137 10.33 -9.99 -6.53
CA LYS A 137 10.71 -9.16 -7.68
C LYS A 137 12.20 -9.21 -7.97
N GLU A 138 13.04 -9.06 -6.93
CA GLU A 138 14.51 -9.15 -7.09
C GLU A 138 14.96 -10.52 -7.62
N LYS A 139 14.16 -11.57 -7.39
CA LYS A 139 14.40 -12.93 -7.87
C LYS A 139 13.72 -13.25 -9.20
N GLY A 140 12.99 -12.30 -9.80
CA GLY A 140 12.28 -12.48 -11.07
C GLY A 140 11.10 -13.45 -10.97
N LEU A 141 10.49 -13.59 -9.80
CA LEU A 141 9.32 -14.43 -9.55
C LEU A 141 7.99 -13.69 -9.69
N VAL A 142 8.05 -12.35 -9.80
CA VAL A 142 6.95 -11.43 -10.15
C VAL A 142 7.46 -10.32 -11.04
#